data_AF-A0A1F9KZU0-F1
#
_entry.id   AF-A0A1F9KZU0-F1
#
_cell.length_a   1.000
_cell.length_b   1.000
_cell.length_c   1.000
_cell.angle_alpha   90.00
_cell.angle_beta   90.00
_cell.angle_gamma   90.00
#
_symmetry.space_group_name_H-M   'P 1'
#
loop_
_entity.id
_entity.type
_entity.pdbx_description
1 polymer ?
#
loop_
_entity_poly.entity_id
_entity_poly.type
_entity_poly.pdbx_seq_one_letter_code
_entity_poly.pdbx_strand_id
1 'polypeptide(L)'
;MSLKPLGLVKTMVEAAGMGISYAYDDLVFLEHNSFLLQFTDNDHEIAVHVNSEADEATVWGDIERLQEAALKQAMHCTREGHYTLAPDGEDSIRIEFTD
;
A
#
# COMPACT_ATOMS: atom_id res chain seq x y z
N MET A 1 -2.47 -7.78 -21.63
CA MET A 1 -2.21 -7.91 -20.18
C MET A 1 -1.54 -6.62 -19.78
N SER A 2 -2.27 -5.69 -19.18
CA SER A 2 -1.65 -4.48 -18.63
C SER A 2 -0.77 -4.94 -17.47
N LEU A 3 0.54 -4.82 -17.66
CA LEU A 3 1.50 -4.96 -16.57
C LEU A 3 1.22 -3.78 -15.67
N LYS A 4 0.52 -4.01 -14.55
CA LYS A 4 0.37 -2.98 -13.52
C LYS A 4 1.75 -2.41 -13.18
N PRO A 5 1.84 -1.12 -12.84
CA PRO A 5 3.11 -0.42 -12.70
C PRO A 5 3.88 -0.81 -11.42
N LEU A 6 3.99 -2.11 -11.12
CA LEU A 6 4.69 -2.66 -9.96
C LEU A 6 6.15 -2.19 -9.88
N GLY A 7 6.81 -2.00 -11.03
CA GLY A 7 8.16 -1.42 -11.09
C GLY A 7 8.20 0.03 -10.59
N LEU A 8 7.19 0.85 -10.91
CA LEU A 8 7.09 2.22 -10.43
C LEU A 8 6.72 2.26 -8.94
N VAL A 9 5.75 1.45 -8.52
CA VAL A 9 5.37 1.34 -7.10
C VAL A 9 6.55 0.89 -6.26
N LYS A 10 7.31 -0.11 -6.71
CA LYS A 10 8.52 -0.55 -6.03
C LYS A 10 9.54 0.59 -5.89
N THR A 11 9.81 1.30 -6.99
CA THR A 11 10.74 2.44 -6.99
C THR A 11 10.28 3.54 -6.02
N MET A 12 8.99 3.83 -5.97
CA MET A 12 8.38 4.82 -5.08
C MET A 12 8.49 4.41 -3.60
N VAL A 13 8.16 3.15 -3.28
CA VAL A 13 8.24 2.60 -1.93
C VAL A 13 9.70 2.61 -1.44
N GLU A 14 10.64 2.17 -2.27
CA GLU A 14 12.08 2.22 -1.97
C GLU A 14 12.57 3.66 -1.78
N ALA A 15 12.12 4.61 -2.61
CA ALA A 15 12.46 6.03 -2.47
C ALA A 15 11.88 6.67 -1.21
N ALA A 16 10.75 6.17 -0.72
CA ALA A 16 10.18 6.56 0.56
C ALA A 16 10.89 5.89 1.76
N GLY A 17 11.86 4.99 1.51
CA GLY A 17 12.65 4.31 2.53
C GLY A 17 11.96 3.10 3.14
N MET A 18 11.01 2.51 2.42
CA MET A 18 10.26 1.34 2.82
C MET A 18 10.56 0.16 1.89
N GLY A 19 10.18 -1.05 2.31
CA GLY A 19 10.30 -2.25 1.50
C GLY A 19 8.95 -2.90 1.22
N ILE A 20 8.84 -3.54 0.05
CA ILE A 20 7.72 -4.41 -0.31
C ILE A 20 8.01 -5.81 0.21
N SER A 21 7.08 -6.37 0.97
CA SER A 21 7.12 -7.75 1.45
C SER A 21 6.54 -8.72 0.42
N TYR A 22 5.31 -8.45 -0.03
CA TYR A 22 4.60 -9.30 -1.00
C TYR A 22 3.82 -8.42 -1.99
N ALA A 23 3.77 -8.82 -3.26
CA ALA A 23 2.98 -8.15 -4.28
C ALA A 23 2.05 -9.17 -4.93
N TYR A 24 0.75 -8.96 -4.73
CA TYR A 24 -0.33 -9.61 -5.46
C TYR A 24 -0.64 -8.80 -6.72
N ASP A 25 -1.61 -9.27 -7.51
CA ASP A 25 -2.01 -8.60 -8.74
C ASP A 25 -2.52 -7.18 -8.46
N ASP A 26 -3.43 -6.99 -7.48
CA ASP A 26 -4.00 -5.68 -7.11
C ASP A 26 -3.45 -5.08 -5.82
N LEU A 27 -2.78 -5.88 -4.99
CA LEU A 27 -2.40 -5.48 -3.63
C LEU A 27 -0.90 -5.62 -3.40
N VAL A 28 -0.30 -4.63 -2.76
CA VAL A 28 1.11 -4.63 -2.38
C VAL A 28 1.24 -4.45 -0.88
N PHE A 29 1.89 -5.42 -0.25
CA PHE A 29 2.20 -5.48 1.17
C PHE A 29 3.58 -4.91 1.41
N LEU A 30 3.68 -4.06 2.43
CA LEU A 30 4.95 -3.51 2.90
C LEU A 30 5.52 -4.34 4.05
N GLU A 31 6.84 -4.31 4.24
CA GLU A 31 7.53 -5.08 5.29
C GLU A 31 7.00 -4.79 6.70
N HIS A 32 6.61 -3.53 6.97
CA HIS A 32 6.11 -3.14 8.29
C HIS A 32 4.63 -3.46 8.51
N ASN A 33 3.89 -3.90 7.48
CA ASN A 33 2.43 -4.13 7.50
C ASN A 33 1.61 -2.98 8.11
N SER A 34 2.16 -1.77 8.15
CA SER A 34 1.49 -0.60 8.72
C SER A 34 0.39 -0.07 7.79
N PHE A 35 0.55 -0.29 6.49
CA PHE A 35 -0.44 0.02 5.45
C PHE A 35 -0.24 -0.83 4.20
N LEU A 36 -1.26 -0.90 3.36
CA LEU A 36 -1.30 -1.60 2.07
C LEU A 36 -1.48 -0.62 0.94
N LEU A 37 -0.94 -0.98 -0.22
CA LEU A 37 -1.18 -0.27 -1.46
C LEU A 37 -2.07 -1.12 -2.36
N GLN A 38 -3.11 -0.51 -2.91
CA GLN A 38 -4.01 -1.13 -3.86
C GLN A 38 -3.94 -0.39 -5.20
N PHE A 39 -3.74 -1.15 -6.28
CA PHE A 39 -3.87 -0.64 -7.64
C PHE A 39 -5.34 -0.34 -7.92
N THR A 40 -5.60 0.83 -8.49
CA THR A 40 -6.94 1.23 -8.93
C THR A 40 -7.10 0.97 -10.43
N ASP A 41 -8.27 1.24 -10.98
CA ASP A 41 -8.49 1.25 -12.44
C ASP A 41 -7.62 2.30 -13.17
N ASN A 42 -7.03 3.25 -12.42
CA ASN A 42 -6.14 4.26 -12.95
C ASN A 42 -4.67 3.89 -12.65
N ASP A 43 -3.88 3.66 -13.69
CA ASP A 43 -2.45 3.30 -13.58
C ASP A 43 -1.58 4.38 -12.90
N HIS A 44 -2.10 5.60 -12.74
CA HIS A 44 -1.43 6.70 -12.04
C HIS A 44 -1.93 6.92 -10.61
N GLU A 45 -2.86 6.09 -10.13
CA GLU A 45 -3.45 6.22 -8.79
C GLU A 45 -3.31 4.93 -7.98
N ILE A 46 -2.85 5.09 -6.75
CA ILE A 46 -2.70 4.01 -5.77
C ILE A 46 -3.54 4.37 -4.56
N ALA A 47 -4.46 3.47 -4.22
CA ALA A 47 -5.20 3.54 -2.97
C ALA A 47 -4.32 3.05 -1.82
N VAL A 48 -4.33 3.77 -0.70
CA VAL A 48 -3.58 3.46 0.51
C VAL A 48 -4.57 3.10 1.61
N HIS A 49 -4.42 1.88 2.14
CA HIS A 49 -5.24 1.35 3.23
C HIS A 49 -4.40 1.19 4.48
N VAL A 50 -4.76 1.87 5.55
CA VAL A 50 -4.01 1.85 6.82
C VAL A 50 -4.40 0.64 7.64
N ASN A 51 -3.45 -0.07 8.23
CA ASN A 51 -3.79 -1.16 9.14
C ASN A 51 -4.42 -0.57 10.41
N SER A 52 -5.62 -1.02 10.79
CA SER A 52 -6.31 -0.56 12.00
C SER A 52 -5.54 -0.88 13.29
N GLU A 53 -4.63 -1.85 13.26
CA GLU A 53 -3.77 -2.21 14.39
C GLU A 53 -2.43 -1.43 14.39
N ALA A 54 -2.15 -0.64 13.36
CA ALA A 54 -0.92 0.14 13.28
C ALA A 54 -1.04 1.48 14.01
N ASP A 55 0.12 2.00 14.43
CA ASP A 55 0.21 3.32 15.04
C ASP A 55 0.00 4.42 13.99
N GLU A 56 -1.14 5.12 14.06
CA GLU A 56 -1.52 6.15 13.09
C GLU A 56 -0.47 7.26 12.94
N ALA A 57 0.21 7.66 14.02
CA ALA A 57 1.20 8.71 13.97
C ALA A 57 2.43 8.31 13.14
N THR A 58 2.88 7.06 13.31
CA THR A 58 3.96 6.47 12.51
C THR A 58 3.53 6.30 11.06
N VAL A 59 2.35 5.72 10.83
CA VAL A 59 1.81 5.50 9.48
C VAL A 59 1.67 6.81 8.71
N TRP A 60 1.19 7.87 9.36
CA TRP A 60 1.01 9.17 8.73
C TRP A 60 2.31 9.70 8.14
N GLY A 61 3.41 9.65 8.91
CA GLY A 61 4.72 10.09 8.44
C GLY A 61 5.23 9.25 7.26
N ASP A 62 4.97 7.95 7.26
CA ASP A 62 5.36 7.07 6.15
C ASP A 62 4.52 7.31 4.89
N ILE A 63 3.21 7.57 5.04
CA ILE A 63 2.31 7.90 3.91
C ILE A 63 2.69 9.25 3.30
N GLU A 64 3.02 10.27 4.10
CA GLU A 64 3.47 11.57 3.57
C GLU A 64 4.73 11.40 2.71
N ARG A 65 5.71 10.64 3.19
CA ARG A 65 6.93 10.33 2.44
C ARG A 65 6.63 9.55 1.16
N LEU A 66 5.68 8.62 1.21
CA LEU A 66 5.22 7.88 0.04
C LEU A 66 4.58 8.81 -0.99
N GLN A 67 3.69 9.71 -0.56
CA GLN A 67 3.04 10.68 -1.43
C GLN A 67 4.05 11.59 -2.12
N GLU A 68 5.07 12.06 -1.40
CA GLU A 68 6.15 12.84 -1.99
C GLU A 68 6.95 12.04 -3.04
N ALA A 69 7.19 10.75 -2.79
CA ALA A 69 7.84 9.87 -3.76
C ALA A 69 6.95 9.59 -4.98
N ALA A 70 5.64 9.42 -4.76
CA ALA A 70 4.64 9.18 -5.81
C ALA A 70 4.58 10.35 -6.79
N LEU A 71 4.52 11.58 -6.27
CA LEU A 71 4.45 12.80 -7.07
C LEU A 71 5.65 12.95 -8.00
N LYS A 72 6.86 12.54 -7.54
CA LYS A 72 8.08 12.55 -8.37
C LYS A 72 8.00 11.56 -9.54
N GLN A 73 7.17 10.53 -9.43
CA GLN A 73 6.93 9.51 -10.46
C GLN A 73 5.67 9.79 -11.28
N ALA A 74 5.06 10.97 -11.13
CA ALA A 74 3.75 11.31 -11.72
C ALA A 74 2.64 10.31 -11.33
N MET A 75 2.68 9.85 -10.09
CA MET A 75 1.66 9.02 -9.45
C MET A 75 1.00 9.77 -8.30
N HIS A 76 -0.25 9.40 -8.00
CA HIS A 76 -1.02 9.91 -6.88
C HIS A 76 -1.30 8.77 -5.90
N CYS A 77 -1.03 9.02 -4.62
CA CYS A 77 -1.40 8.12 -3.54
C CYS A 77 -2.54 8.73 -2.74
N THR A 78 -3.69 8.06 -2.75
CA THR A 78 -4.91 8.50 -2.07
C THR A 78 -5.18 7.58 -0.90
N ARG A 79 -5.37 8.14 0.30
CA ARG A 79 -5.78 7.34 1.46
C ARG A 79 -7.27 7.03 1.34
N GLU A 80 -7.60 5.75 1.21
CA GLU A 80 -8.98 5.29 1.00
C GLU A 80 -9.64 4.74 2.25
N GLY A 81 -8.87 4.28 3.24
CA GLY A 81 -9.48 3.79 4.47
C GLY A 81 -8.54 2.99 5.34
N HIS A 82 -9.13 2.12 6.14
CA HIS A 82 -8.41 1.18 6.99
C HIS A 82 -8.68 -0.26 6.57
N TYR A 83 -7.77 -1.16 6.93
CA TYR A 83 -7.98 -2.59 6.81
C TYR A 83 -7.63 -3.31 8.10
N THR A 84 -8.23 -4.47 8.30
CA THR A 84 -7.92 -5.40 9.38
C THR A 84 -7.48 -6.73 8.79
N LEU A 85 -6.56 -7.41 9.49
CA LEU A 85 -6.15 -8.77 9.17
C LEU A 85 -6.77 -9.74 10.16
N ALA A 86 -7.51 -10.71 9.64
CA ALA A 86 -8.05 -11.81 10.42
C ALA A 86 -7.47 -13.13 9.92
N PRO A 87 -7.08 -14.06 10.81
CA PRO A 87 -6.69 -15.41 10.38
C PRO A 87 -7.90 -16.14 9.78
N ASP A 88 -7.71 -16.78 8.63
CA ASP A 88 -8.75 -17.50 7.88
C ASP A 88 -8.29 -18.94 7.55
N GLY A 89 -7.86 -19.68 8.57
CA GLY A 89 -7.32 -21.04 8.43
C GLY A 89 -5.87 -21.15 8.90
N GLU A 90 -5.16 -22.19 8.45
CA GLU A 90 -3.79 -22.50 8.91
C GLU A 90 -2.72 -21.65 8.20
N ASP A 91 -2.95 -21.30 6.93
CA ASP A 91 -2.01 -20.56 6.05
C ASP A 91 -2.68 -19.43 5.26
N SER A 92 -3.86 -18.98 5.69
CA SER A 92 -4.63 -17.97 4.97
C SER A 92 -5.02 -16.82 5.90
N ILE A 93 -4.90 -15.61 5.37
CA ILE A 93 -5.32 -14.38 6.03
C ILE A 93 -6.48 -13.79 5.24
N ARG A 94 -7.49 -13.33 5.96
CA ARG A 94 -8.57 -12.51 5.43
C ARG A 94 -8.24 -11.06 5.69
N ILE A 95 -8.39 -10.26 4.64
CA ILE A 95 -8.25 -8.81 4.70
C ILE A 95 -9.66 -8.23 4.62
N GLU A 96 -10.03 -7.43 5.60
CA GLU A 96 -11.32 -6.73 5.61
C GLU A 96 -11.06 -5.23 5.54
N PHE A 97 -11.50 -4.60 4.45
CA PHE A 97 -11.40 -3.15 4.24
C PHE A 97 -12.63 -2.44 4.84
N THR A 98 -12.38 -1.32 5.52
CA THR A 98 -13.38 -0.47 6.17
C THR A 98 -13.13 0.99 5.82
N ASP A 99 -14.19 1.67 5.37
CA ASP A 99 -14.26 3.11 5.04
C ASP A 99 -14.49 3.98 6.29
#